data_AF-A0A3N5G4Y8-F1
#
_entry.id   AF-A0A3N5G4Y8-F1
#
_cell.length_a   1.000
_cell.length_b   1.000
_cell.length_c   1.000
_cell.angle_alpha   90.00
_cell.angle_beta   90.00
_cell.angle_gamma   90.00
#
_symmetry.space_group_name_H-M   'P 1'
#
loop_
_entity.id
_entity.type
_entity.pdbx_description
1 polymer ?
#
loop_
_entity_poly.entity_id
_entity_poly.type
_entity_poly.pdbx_seq_one_letter_code
_entity_poly.pdbx_strand_id
1 'polypeptide(L)' 'MTPHAAIRTPHLPSAGRTVVVGLGRTGMSCVRYLSARGAEFAVTDSRGAPPELPALNALAPQADKRFGGFDESLLDGA' A
#
# COMPACT_ATOMS: atom_id res chain seq x y z
N MET A 1 -28.61 -17.88 -14.84
CA MET A 1 -28.06 -17.21 -13.65
C MET A 1 -26.61 -17.68 -13.54
N THR A 2 -25.68 -16.91 -14.11
CA THR A 2 -24.24 -17.24 -14.13
C THR A 2 -23.67 -17.17 -12.71
N PRO A 3 -22.83 -18.13 -12.28
CA PRO A 3 -22.21 -18.05 -10.97
C PRO A 3 -21.29 -16.82 -10.93
N HIS A 4 -21.54 -15.95 -9.96
CA HIS A 4 -20.68 -14.83 -9.62
C HIS A 4 -19.32 -15.44 -9.24
N ALA A 5 -18.28 -15.17 -10.03
CA ALA A 5 -16.96 -15.77 -9.85
C ALA A 5 -16.53 -15.67 -8.38
N ALA A 6 -16.23 -16.82 -7.77
CA ALA A 6 -15.68 -16.87 -6.43
C ALA A 6 -14.49 -15.90 -6.35
N ILE A 7 -14.51 -14.98 -5.39
CA ILE A 7 -13.41 -14.05 -5.14
C ILE A 7 -12.17 -14.93 -4.90
N ARG A 8 -11.28 -14.98 -5.90
CA ARG A 8 -10.03 -15.74 -5.81
C ARG A 8 -9.30 -15.23 -4.57
N THR A 9 -8.92 -16.15 -3.67
CA THR A 9 -7.99 -15.84 -2.60
C THR A 9 -6.77 -15.16 -3.23
N PRO A 10 -6.37 -13.95 -2.79
CA PRO A 10 -5.21 -13.29 -3.34
C PRO A 10 -4.00 -14.20 -3.10
N HIS A 11 -3.33 -14.60 -4.17
CA HIS A 11 -1.99 -15.15 -4.07
C HIS A 11 -1.11 -13.99 -3.60
N LEU A 12 -0.49 -14.11 -2.41
CA LEU A 12 0.51 -13.13 -1.97
C LEU A 12 1.60 -13.04 -3.04
N PRO A 13 1.94 -11.85 -3.57
CA PRO A 13 2.86 -11.74 -4.69
C PRO A 13 4.16 -12.50 -4.41
N SER A 14 4.56 -13.32 -5.38
CA SER A 14 5.78 -14.11 -5.34
C SER A 14 6.99 -13.16 -5.25
N ALA A 15 7.64 -13.09 -4.09
CA ALA A 15 8.92 -12.41 -3.85
C ALA A 15 9.06 -10.92 -4.28
N GLY A 16 7.97 -10.23 -4.66
CA GLY A 16 7.96 -8.82 -5.04
C GLY A 16 7.46 -7.90 -3.91
N ARG A 17 7.99 -6.68 -3.83
CA ARG A 17 7.66 -5.71 -2.78
C ARG A 17 6.40 -4.92 -3.15
N THR A 18 5.34 -4.98 -2.35
CA THR A 18 4.13 -4.17 -2.64
C THR A 18 4.37 -2.69 -2.32
N VAL A 19 4.02 -1.79 -3.25
CA VAL A 19 4.12 -0.34 -3.04
C VAL A 19 2.76 0.32 -3.19
N VAL A 20 2.32 1.04 -2.16
CA VAL A 20 1.13 1.89 -2.21
C VAL A 20 1.54 3.28 -2.66
N VAL A 21 1.06 3.65 -3.84
CA VAL A 21 1.31 4.95 -4.46
C VAL A 21 0.15 5.91 -4.17
N GLY A 22 0.45 6.97 -3.43
CA GLY A 22 -0.49 7.98 -2.95
C GLY A 22 -1.10 7.62 -1.59
N LEU A 23 -0.97 8.50 -0.60
CA LEU A 23 -1.52 8.38 0.75
C LEU A 23 -2.69 9.35 0.99
N GLY A 24 -3.70 9.22 0.13
CA GLY A 24 -5.05 9.73 0.35
C GLY A 24 -5.99 8.66 0.92
N ARG A 25 -7.30 8.90 0.87
CA ARG A 25 -8.32 7.96 1.38
C ARG A 25 -8.22 6.56 0.76
N THR A 26 -8.10 6.50 -0.58
CA THR A 26 -7.99 5.23 -1.31
C THR A 26 -6.69 4.51 -0.97
N GLY A 27 -5.55 5.21 -0.95
CA GLY A 27 -4.28 4.65 -0.52
C GLY A 27 -4.33 4.08 0.89
N MET A 28 -4.93 4.81 1.83
CA MET A 28 -5.11 4.33 3.21
C MET A 28 -6.03 3.11 3.29
N SER A 29 -7.01 2.97 2.39
CA SER A 29 -7.81 1.74 2.26
C SER A 29 -6.94 0.55 1.85
N CYS A 30 -6.03 0.74 0.89
CA CYS A 30 -5.06 -0.29 0.49
C CYS A 30 -4.13 -0.66 1.66
N VAL A 31 -3.61 0.33 2.40
CA VAL A 31 -2.79 0.10 3.60
C VAL A 31 -3.53 -0.76 4.62
N ARG A 32 -4.80 -0.45 4.92
CA ARG A 32 -5.64 -1.26 5.83
C ARG A 32 -5.79 -2.69 5.33
N TYR A 33 -6.07 -2.85 4.04
CA TYR A 33 -6.23 -4.17 3.42
C TYR A 33 -4.95 -5.03 3.52
N LEU A 34 -3.80 -4.44 3.24
CA LEU A 34 -2.49 -5.10 3.29
C LEU A 34 -2.07 -5.41 4.73
N SER A 35 -2.23 -4.45 5.64
CA SER A 35 -1.89 -4.60 7.07
C SER A 35 -2.70 -5.72 7.72
N ALA A 36 -4.01 -5.80 7.43
CA ALA A 36 -4.88 -6.87 7.93
C ALA A 36 -4.50 -8.27 7.45
N ARG A 37 -3.64 -8.39 6.44
CA ARG A 37 -3.13 -9.64 5.87
C ARG A 37 -1.68 -9.91 6.24
N GLY A 38 -1.06 -9.06 7.05
CA GLY A 38 0.36 -9.17 7.40
C GLY A 38 1.29 -9.03 6.18
N ALA A 39 0.84 -8.39 5.11
CA ALA A 39 1.68 -8.16 3.93
C ALA A 39 2.72 -7.07 4.23
N GLU A 40 3.94 -7.26 3.74
CA GLU A 40 4.94 -6.20 3.73
C GLU A 40 4.67 -5.22 2.58
N PHE A 41 4.76 -3.92 2.87
CA PHE A 41 4.55 -2.87 1.88
C PHE A 41 5.35 -1.61 2.18
N ALA A 42 5.54 -0.79 1.14
CA ALA A 42 6.00 0.59 1.23
C ALA A 42 4.88 1.56 0.84
N VAL A 43 4.96 2.80 1.29
CA VAL A 43 4.05 3.88 0.91
C VAL A 43 4.83 5.07 0.37
N THR A 44 4.38 5.60 -0.77
CA THR A 44 4.92 6.82 -1.35
C THR A 44 3.83 7.83 -1.68
N ASP A 45 4.17 9.12 -1.67
CA ASP A 45 3.29 10.21 -2.10
C ASP A 45 4.13 11.39 -2.61
N SER A 46 3.67 12.05 -3.69
CA SER A 46 4.34 13.24 -4.22
C SER A 46 4.30 14.43 -3.26
N ARG A 47 3.31 14.48 -2.37
CA ARG A 47 3.19 15.51 -1.33
C ARG A 47 4.18 15.20 -0.21
N GLY A 48 4.82 16.22 0.35
CA GLY A 48 5.69 16.06 1.53
C GLY A 48 4.91 15.69 2.80
N ALA A 49 3.65 16.13 2.91
CA ALA A 49 2.75 15.81 4.01
C ALA A 49 1.40 15.31 3.46
N PRO A 50 1.29 14.01 3.15
CA PRO A 50 0.03 13.44 2.70
C PRO A 50 -1.05 13.46 3.80
N PRO A 51 -2.33 13.60 3.43
CA PRO A 51 -3.42 13.82 4.38
C PRO A 51 -3.63 12.66 5.37
N GLU A 52 -3.33 11.42 4.97
CA GLU A 52 -3.53 10.24 5.83
C GLU A 52 -2.23 9.79 6.54
N LEU A 53 -1.18 10.62 6.54
CA LEU A 53 0.07 10.32 7.26
C LEU A 53 -0.15 9.99 8.76
N PRO A 54 -0.97 10.75 9.53
CA PRO A 54 -1.24 10.39 10.92
C PRO A 54 -1.88 9.00 11.07
N ALA A 55 -2.81 8.64 10.17
CA ALA A 55 -3.47 7.34 10.18
C ALA A 55 -2.51 6.20 9.84
N LEU A 56 -1.60 6.40 8.87
CA LEU A 56 -0.55 5.43 8.57
C LEU A 56 0.38 5.21 9.77
N ASN A 57 0.82 6.29 10.43
CA ASN A 57 1.71 6.17 11.60
C ASN A 57 1.06 5.43 12.77
N ALA A 58 -0.25 5.57 12.96
CA ALA A 58 -0.98 4.83 13.99
C ALA A 58 -1.17 3.34 13.63
N LEU A 59 -1.45 3.04 12.37
CA LEU A 59 -1.79 1.68 11.92
C LEU A 59 -0.56 0.82 11.63
N ALA A 60 0.45 1.39 10.95
CA ALA A 60 1.64 0.68 10.48
C ALA A 60 2.88 1.58 10.64
N PRO A 61 3.30 1.88 11.89
CA PRO A 61 4.45 2.75 12.15
C PRO A 61 5.74 2.26 11.47
N GLN A 62 5.87 0.95 11.31
CA GLN A 62 7.00 0.24 10.70
C GLN A 62 7.03 0.27 9.16
N ALA A 63 5.98 0.75 8.48
CA ALA A 63 5.97 0.81 7.02
C ALA A 63 7.05 1.77 6.50
N ASP A 64 7.73 1.40 5.41
CA ASP A 64 8.64 2.31 4.71
C ASP A 64 7.84 3.44 4.06
N LYS A 65 8.28 4.68 4.26
CA LYS A 65 7.57 5.93 3.92
C LYS A 65 8.49 6.85 3.14
N ARG A 66 8.12 7.19 1.91
CA ARG A 66 8.85 8.14 1.07
C ARG A 66 7.90 9.24 0.58
N PHE A 67 8.16 10.49 0.95
CA PHE A 67 7.27 11.61 0.63
C PHE A 67 8.03 12.77 0.02
N GLY A 68 7.31 13.63 -0.70
CA GLY A 68 7.87 14.84 -1.30
C GLY A 68 8.43 14.64 -2.70
N GLY A 69 8.05 13.55 -3.37
CA GLY A 69 8.45 13.24 -4.74
C GLY A 69 8.14 11.79 -5.09
N PHE A 70 8.19 11.47 -6.39
CA PHE A 70 8.19 10.07 -6.84
C PHE A 70 9.62 9.66 -7.14
N ASP A 71 10.18 8.85 -6.25
CA ASP A 71 11.41 8.12 -6.54
C ASP A 71 11.05 6.83 -7.26
N GLU A 72 11.38 6.74 -8.55
CA GLU A 72 11.09 5.57 -9.38
C GLU A 72 11.81 4.32 -8.86
N SER A 73 12.93 4.46 -8.15
CA SER A 73 13.64 3.32 -7.56
C SER A 73 12.84 2.61 -6.48
N LEU A 74 11.78 3.24 -5.97
CA LEU A 74 10.87 2.60 -5.01
C LEU A 74 10.01 1.51 -5.68
N LEU A 75 9.82 1.61 -6.99
CA LEU A 75 9.03 0.67 -7.79
C LEU A 75 9.87 -0.51 -8.30
N ASP A 76 11.19 -0.45 -8.15
CA ASP A 76 12.08 -1.55 -8.56
C ASP A 76 11.75 -2.82 -7.76
N GLY A 77 11.30 -3.86 -8.46
CA GLY A 77 10.91 -5.15 -7.86
C GLY A 77 9.52 -5.18 -7.22
N ALA A 78 8.67 -4.19 -7.53
CA ALA A 78 7.24 -4.16 -7.15
C ALA A 78 6.32 -4.87 -8.16
#